data_AF-B9T5N8-F1
#
_entry.id   AF-B9T5N8-F1
#
_cell.length_a   1.000
_cell.length_b   1.000
_cell.length_c   1.000
_cell.angle_alpha   90.00
_cell.angle_beta   90.00
_cell.angle_gamma   90.00
#
_symmetry.space_group_name_H-M   'P 1'
#
loop_
_entity.id
_entity.type
_entity.pdbx_description
1 polymer ?
#
loop_
_entity_poly.entity_id
_entity_poly.type
_entity_poly.pdbx_seq_one_letter_code
_entity_poly.pdbx_strand_id
1 'polypeptide(L)' 'MCIRIIGTSNRRYAHIVNVIIAVIKEAAPNSPVGRSEVIRAVIVRTYKELKYDNGI' A
#
# COMPACT_ATOMS: atom_id res chain seq x y z
N MET A 1 -1.23 -8.23 2.14
CA MET A 1 -2.38 -8.38 1.21
C MET A 1 -3.11 -7.07 1.14
N CYS A 2 -3.42 -6.55 -0.05
CA CYS A 2 -4.04 -5.23 -0.22
C CYS A 2 -5.53 -5.39 -0.54
N ILE A 3 -6.41 -4.61 0.12
CA ILE A 3 -7.86 -4.69 -0.06
C ILE A 3 -8.34 -3.58 -0.99
N ARG A 4 -7.97 -2.33 -0.67
CA ARG A 4 -8.56 -1.15 -1.32
C ARG A 4 -7.61 0.03 -1.34
N ILE A 5 -7.73 0.86 -2.37
CA ILE A 5 -7.03 2.15 -2.49
C ILE A 5 -7.95 3.25 -1.96
N ILE A 6 -7.44 4.09 -1.08
CA ILE A 6 -8.19 5.20 -0.49
C ILE A 6 -8.12 6.43 -1.40
N GLY A 7 -9.19 7.22 -1.46
CA GLY A 7 -9.19 8.54 -2.12
C GLY A 7 -9.31 8.47 -3.64
N THR A 8 -9.83 7.38 -4.20
CA THR A 8 -10.01 7.23 -5.64
C THR A 8 -11.34 6.58 -5.99
N SER A 9 -11.94 7.02 -7.10
CA SER A 9 -13.16 6.41 -7.66
C SER A 9 -12.77 5.20 -8.51
N ASN A 10 -12.97 4.00 -7.98
CA ASN A 10 -12.81 2.71 -8.67
C ASN A 10 -11.50 2.50 -9.46
N ARG A 11 -10.36 3.05 -8.98
CA ARG A 11 -9.06 2.68 -9.57
C ARG A 11 -8.71 1.23 -9.27
N ARG A 12 -8.20 0.56 -10.30
CA ARG A 12 -7.69 -0.81 -10.23
C ARG A 12 -6.23 -0.90 -9.77
N TYR A 13 -5.46 0.18 -9.92
CA TYR A 13 -4.03 0.20 -9.62
C TYR A 13 -3.67 1.39 -8.74
N ALA A 14 -2.75 1.16 -7.81
CA ALA A 14 -2.12 2.18 -6.98
C ALA A 14 -0.67 2.38 -7.42
N HIS A 15 -0.22 3.61 -7.32
CA HIS A 15 1.17 4.01 -7.53
C HIS A 15 1.79 4.46 -6.21
N ILE A 16 3.05 4.84 -6.25
CA ILE A 16 3.74 5.43 -5.09
C ILE A 16 2.97 6.64 -4.58
N VAL A 17 3.08 6.90 -3.28
CA VAL A 17 2.35 7.94 -2.52
C VAL A 17 0.87 7.61 -2.28
N ASN A 18 0.30 6.60 -2.94
CA ASN A 18 -1.09 6.23 -2.67
C ASN A 18 -1.25 5.51 -1.33
N VAL A 19 -2.33 5.85 -0.62
CA VAL A 19 -2.74 5.22 0.63
C VAL A 19 -3.64 4.03 0.32
N ILE A 20 -3.35 2.90 0.94
CA ILE A 20 -4.10 1.65 0.78
C ILE A 20 -4.57 1.13 2.15
N ILE A 21 -5.64 0.34 2.12
CA ILE A 21 -6.06 -0.52 3.23
C ILE A 21 -5.51 -1.92 2.97
N ALA A 22 -4.78 -2.46 3.93
CA ALA A 22 -4.12 -3.76 3.81
C ALA A 22 -4.34 -4.61 5.07
N VAL A 23 -4.26 -5.93 4.89
CA VAL A 23 -4.28 -6.92 5.98
C VAL A 23 -2.88 -7.44 6.21
N ILE A 24 -2.50 -7.47 7.48
CA ILE A 24 -1.26 -8.07 7.95
C ILE A 24 -1.38 -9.59 7.84
N LYS A 25 -0.52 -10.19 7.02
CA LYS A 25 -0.46 -11.65 6.86
C LYS A 25 0.42 -12.31 7.90
N GLU A 26 1.50 -11.63 8.26
CA GLU A 26 2.50 -12.07 9.22
C GLU A 26 2.92 -10.85 10.05
N ALA A 27 3.03 -11.04 11.36
CA ALA A 27 3.43 -10.03 12.32
C ALA A 27 4.61 -10.57 13.13
N ALA A 28 5.55 -9.69 13.48
CA ALA A 28 6.62 -10.05 14.41
C ALA A 28 6.07 -10.22 15.84
N PRO A 29 6.62 -11.12 16.67
CA PRO A 29 6.08 -11.43 18.00
C PRO A 29 5.99 -10.26 18.98
N ASN A 30 6.91 -9.29 18.89
CA ASN A 30 6.96 -8.11 19.75
C ASN A 30 6.44 -6.84 19.04
N SER A 31 5.73 -7.03 17.92
CA SER A 31 5.14 -5.92 17.18
C SER A 31 3.88 -5.43 17.90
N PRO A 32 3.61 -4.11 17.93
CA PRO A 32 2.34 -3.59 18.42
C PRO A 32 1.16 -3.95 17.51
N VAL A 33 1.40 -4.49 16.32
CA VAL A 33 0.36 -4.87 15.35
C VAL A 33 0.17 -6.39 15.28
N GLY A 34 -1.10 -6.80 15.24
CA GLY A 34 -1.50 -8.21 15.26
C GLY A 34 -1.59 -8.84 13.86
N ARG A 35 -1.52 -10.18 13.80
CA ARG A 35 -1.86 -10.93 12.58
C ARG A 35 -3.35 -10.72 12.24
N SER A 36 -3.66 -10.59 10.96
CA SER A 36 -5.02 -10.37 10.44
C SER A 36 -5.64 -9.00 10.76
N GLU A 37 -4.90 -8.08 11.36
CA GLU A 37 -5.35 -6.71 11.57
C GLU A 37 -5.40 -5.92 10.24
N VAL A 38 -6.41 -5.06 10.11
CA VAL A 38 -6.62 -4.19 8.95
C VAL A 38 -6.02 -2.83 9.24
N ILE A 39 -5.01 -2.43 8.46
CA ILE A 39 -4.27 -1.18 8.66
C ILE A 39 -4.30 -0.31 7.41
N ARG A 40 -4.07 1.00 7.60
CA ARG A 40 -3.78 1.95 6.52
C ARG A 40 -2.28 2.04 6.33
N ALA A 41 -1.83 1.92 5.07
CA ALA A 41 -0.42 1.97 4.71
C ALA A 41 -0.20 2.82 3.46
N VAL A 42 1.03 3.30 3.27
CA VAL A 42 1.45 4.09 2.09
C VAL A 42 2.42 3.27 1.25
N ILE A 43 2.23 3.29 -0.07
CA ILE A 43 3.16 2.66 -1.00
C ILE A 43 4.37 3.58 -1.21
N VAL A 44 5.54 3.13 -0.77
CA VAL A 44 6.80 3.88 -0.90
C VAL A 44 7.68 3.40 -2.06
N ARG A 45 7.49 2.16 -2.51
CA ARG A 45 8.30 1.56 -3.59
C ARG A 45 7.43 0.64 -4.44
N THR A 46 7.71 0.63 -5.73
CA THR A 46 7.11 -0.29 -6.71
C THR A 46 8.21 -0.88 -7.58
N TYR A 47 8.05 -2.14 -8.00
CA TYR A 47 8.95 -2.75 -8.97
C TYR A 47 8.78 -2.15 -10.37
N LYS A 48 7.54 -1.79 -10.72
CA LYS A 48 7.24 -1.10 -11.96
C LYS A 48 7.90 0.27 -11.97
N GLU A 49 8.51 0.62 -13.10
CA GLU A 49 9.10 1.92 -13.37
C GLU A 49 8.13 3.05 -13.05
N LEU A 50 8.68 4.09 -12.43
CA LEU A 50 7.97 5.33 -12.18
C LEU A 50 8.21 6.25 -13.35
N LYS A 51 7.13 6.76 -13.93
CA LYS A 51 7.23 7.89 -14.83
C LYS A 51 7.26 9.15 -13.97
N TYR A 52 8.45 9.74 -13.85
CA TYR A 52 8.54 11.11 -13.39
C TYR A 52 8.04 12.05 -14.49
N ASP A 53 7.39 13.13 -14.09
CA ASP A 53 6.89 14.16 -15.02
C ASP A 53 8.02 14.82 -15.83
N ASN A 54 9.25 14.65 -15.33
CA ASN A 54 10.46 15.24 -15.88
C ASN A 54 11.13 14.37 -16.96
N GLY A 55 10.55 13.21 -17.32
CA GLY A 55 11.00 12.39 -18.46
C GLY A 55 12.37 11.69 -18.30
N ILE A 56 12.96 11.72 -17.11
CA ILE A 56 14.20 11.04 -16.72
C ILE A 56 13.89 9.95 -15.70
#